data_AF-A0AAN0JY42-F1
#
_entry.id   AF-A0AAN0JY42-F1
#
_cell.length_a   1.000
_cell.length_b   1.000
_cell.length_c   1.000
_cell.angle_alpha   90.00
_cell.angle_beta   90.00
_cell.angle_gamma   90.00
#
_symmetry.space_group_name_H-M   'P 1'
#
loop_
_entity.id
_entity.type
_entity.pdbx_description
1 polymer ?
#
loop_
_entity_poly.entity_id
_entity_poly.type
_entity_poly.pdbx_seq_one_letter_code
_entity_poly.pdbx_strand_id
1 'polypeptide(L)'
;EQFPFHIKEYVKYMISQTNPHCVELLSDTMETLVNRTSLIPARAVCEVVLSEISTNNLMTWKQGLTLIHNIIGAVDYKGCRDVMKLLLDKFDAFPRSIPEKLMPAIYSGRKILNYILDRNASLMPSYMAHDEIQRRYSPPETHPHWALKDIIASLKGGMEVVAGLVSGNMLPNLVPVIGCSNTAGNAWKLDQDKTCFSLPGRLPYSQVMEYGSMKVWKYRSTCIGYRNMKVWNDSW
;
A
#
# COMPACT_ATOMS: atom_id res chain seq x y z
N GLU A 1 10.80 14.44 25.30
CA GLU A 1 11.84 13.88 24.39
C GLU A 1 12.65 12.71 24.96
N GLN A 2 12.71 12.49 26.29
CA GLN A 2 13.51 11.40 26.88
C GLN A 2 12.87 9.99 26.74
N PHE A 3 11.56 9.89 26.62
CA PHE A 3 10.83 8.62 26.59
C PHE A 3 11.19 7.68 25.41
N PRO A 4 11.20 8.14 24.14
CA PRO A 4 11.61 7.28 23.02
C PRO A 4 13.07 6.83 23.11
N PHE A 5 13.94 7.62 23.74
CA PHE A 5 15.33 7.25 24.00
C PHE A 5 15.42 6.06 24.95
N HIS A 6 14.66 6.06 26.05
CA HIS A 6 14.65 4.93 26.99
C HIS A 6 14.08 3.64 26.38
N ILE A 7 13.04 3.74 25.54
CA ILE A 7 12.53 2.58 24.80
C ILE A 7 13.61 2.02 23.88
N LYS A 8 14.35 2.90 23.19
CA LYS A 8 15.46 2.50 22.32
C LYS A 8 16.56 1.78 23.07
N GLU A 9 17.01 2.31 24.20
CA GLU A 9 18.05 1.66 25.02
C GLU A 9 17.57 0.32 25.58
N TYR A 10 16.31 0.22 26.01
CA TYR A 10 15.73 -1.05 26.45
C TYR A 10 15.68 -2.08 25.32
N VAL A 11 15.21 -1.70 24.13
CA VAL A 11 15.13 -2.60 22.97
C VAL A 11 16.52 -3.04 22.51
N LYS A 12 17.51 -2.13 22.50
CA LYS A 12 18.91 -2.49 22.23
C LYS A 12 19.44 -3.48 23.26
N TYR A 13 19.17 -3.23 24.55
CA TYR A 13 19.58 -4.14 25.62
C TYR A 13 18.97 -5.53 25.40
N MET A 14 17.67 -5.61 25.10
CA MET A 14 16.96 -6.84 24.77
C MET A 14 17.59 -7.57 23.56
N ILE A 15 17.87 -6.85 22.47
CA ILE A 15 18.48 -7.43 21.24
C ILE A 15 19.92 -7.91 21.48
N SER A 16 20.66 -7.27 22.38
CA SER A 16 22.04 -7.64 22.72
C SER A 16 22.15 -8.89 23.62
N GLN A 17 21.06 -9.35 24.21
CA GLN A 17 21.06 -10.52 25.09
C GLN A 17 21.25 -11.82 24.31
N THR A 18 22.15 -12.68 24.78
CA THR A 18 22.37 -14.02 24.23
C THR A 18 21.49 -15.08 24.89
N ASN A 19 21.04 -14.84 26.14
CA ASN A 19 20.24 -15.80 26.89
C ASN A 19 18.76 -15.75 26.46
N PRO A 20 18.21 -16.80 25.84
CA PRO A 20 16.84 -16.81 25.33
C PRO A 20 15.79 -16.54 26.41
N HIS A 21 15.96 -17.07 27.62
CA HIS A 21 15.02 -16.84 28.73
C HIS A 21 15.00 -15.40 29.21
N CYS A 22 16.16 -14.74 29.20
CA CYS A 22 16.25 -13.32 29.53
C CYS A 22 15.49 -12.50 28.49
N VAL A 23 15.66 -12.81 27.21
CA VAL A 23 15.00 -12.06 26.14
C VAL A 23 13.48 -12.28 26.15
N GLU A 24 13.03 -13.51 26.42
CA GLU A 24 11.61 -13.84 26.61
C GLU A 24 11.01 -13.02 27.76
N LEU A 25 11.63 -13.03 28.94
CA LEU A 25 11.19 -12.22 30.08
C LEU A 25 11.16 -10.71 29.75
N LEU A 26 12.17 -10.19 29.05
CA LEU A 26 12.22 -8.79 28.62
C LEU A 26 11.13 -8.46 27.58
N SER A 27 10.76 -9.43 26.75
CA SER A 27 9.68 -9.30 25.77
C SER A 27 8.32 -9.31 26.46
N ASP A 28 8.10 -10.23 27.40
CA ASP A 28 6.86 -10.37 28.17
C ASP A 28 6.60 -9.15 29.06
N THR A 29 7.65 -8.61 29.66
CA THR A 29 7.57 -7.36 30.44
C THR A 29 7.21 -6.18 29.55
N MET A 30 7.81 -6.06 28.36
CA MET A 30 7.45 -5.02 27.39
C MET A 30 5.99 -5.18 26.91
N GLU A 31 5.57 -6.39 26.58
CA GLU A 31 4.20 -6.69 26.20
C GLU A 31 3.21 -6.30 27.31
N THR A 32 3.54 -6.63 28.56
CA THR A 32 2.72 -6.27 29.73
C THR A 32 2.62 -4.76 29.91
N LEU A 33 3.72 -4.03 29.76
CA LEU A 33 3.75 -2.56 29.88
C LEU A 33 2.92 -1.87 28.80
N VAL A 34 2.89 -2.42 27.59
CA VAL A 34 2.11 -1.91 26.47
C VAL A 34 0.62 -2.27 26.63
N ASN A 35 0.31 -3.57 26.77
CA ASN A 35 -1.07 -4.06 26.68
C ASN A 35 -1.85 -3.90 27.99
N ARG A 36 -1.22 -4.10 29.16
CA ARG A 36 -1.93 -4.07 30.46
C ARG A 36 -1.88 -2.72 31.14
N THR A 37 -0.72 -2.08 31.14
CA THR A 37 -0.52 -0.81 31.85
C THR A 37 -0.76 0.40 30.96
N SER A 38 -0.72 0.24 29.63
CA SER A 38 -0.80 1.34 28.63
C SER A 38 0.21 2.47 28.87
N LEU A 39 1.29 2.18 29.60
CA LEU A 39 2.28 3.18 30.02
C LEU A 39 3.18 3.59 28.84
N ILE A 40 3.34 2.68 27.88
CA ILE A 40 4.19 2.86 26.69
C ILE A 40 3.30 2.74 25.45
N PRO A 41 3.38 3.68 24.48
CA PRO A 41 2.63 3.59 23.26
C PRO A 41 3.18 2.45 22.37
N ALA A 42 2.32 1.49 22.04
CA ALA A 42 2.65 0.32 21.22
C ALA A 42 3.36 0.69 19.91
N ARG A 43 2.92 1.77 19.27
CA ARG A 43 3.49 2.30 18.03
C ARG A 43 4.99 2.57 18.16
N ALA A 44 5.41 3.29 19.21
CA ALA A 44 6.81 3.66 19.40
C ALA A 44 7.68 2.43 19.60
N VAL A 45 7.17 1.42 20.31
CA VAL A 45 7.86 0.14 20.49
C VAL A 45 8.03 -0.57 19.15
N CYS A 46 6.97 -0.68 18.33
CA CYS A 46 7.06 -1.29 17.00
C CYS A 46 8.08 -0.58 16.11
N GLU A 47 8.06 0.75 16.06
CA GLU A 47 8.99 1.55 15.24
C GLU A 47 10.44 1.36 15.67
N VAL A 48 10.71 1.39 16.99
CA VAL A 48 12.05 1.17 17.55
C VAL A 48 12.53 -0.25 17.31
N VAL A 49 11.68 -1.26 17.56
CA VAL A 49 12.03 -2.67 17.32
C VAL A 49 12.36 -2.88 15.84
N LEU A 50 11.53 -2.40 14.92
CA LEU A 50 11.82 -2.50 13.49
C LEU A 50 13.11 -1.77 13.11
N SER A 51 13.41 -0.62 13.70
CA SER A 51 14.68 0.09 13.45
C SER A 51 15.90 -0.77 13.83
N GLU A 52 15.91 -1.32 15.04
CA GLU A 52 17.10 -1.96 15.62
C GLU A 52 17.29 -3.43 15.17
N ILE A 53 16.24 -4.15 14.75
CA ILE A 53 16.41 -5.53 14.29
C ILE A 53 17.21 -5.62 12.98
N SER A 54 18.16 -6.55 12.95
CA SER A 54 18.97 -6.86 11.77
C SER A 54 18.48 -8.12 11.07
N THR A 55 18.45 -8.09 9.74
CA THR A 55 18.08 -9.24 8.90
C THR A 55 19.12 -10.37 8.96
N ASN A 56 20.36 -10.07 9.36
CA ASN A 56 21.45 -11.05 9.45
C ASN A 56 21.34 -11.94 10.70
N ASN A 57 20.75 -11.42 11.79
CA ASN A 57 20.58 -12.16 13.04
C ASN A 57 19.15 -12.67 13.17
N LEU A 58 18.92 -13.90 12.69
CA LEU A 58 17.61 -14.55 12.67
C LEU A 58 16.94 -14.64 14.04
N MET A 59 17.72 -14.81 15.11
CA MET A 59 17.17 -14.90 16.48
C MET A 59 16.53 -13.58 16.88
N THR A 60 17.29 -12.48 16.76
CA THR A 60 16.79 -11.14 17.11
C THR A 60 15.64 -10.71 16.20
N TRP A 61 15.69 -11.09 14.93
CA TRP A 61 14.61 -10.84 13.97
C TRP A 61 13.32 -11.54 14.38
N LYS A 62 13.38 -12.84 14.67
CA LYS A 62 12.21 -13.63 15.08
C LYS A 62 11.62 -13.11 16.39
N GLN A 63 12.47 -12.73 17.34
CA GLN A 63 12.04 -12.19 18.62
C GLN A 63 11.34 -10.84 18.46
N GLY A 64 11.95 -9.90 17.73
CA GLY A 64 11.36 -8.59 17.49
C GLY A 64 10.02 -8.68 16.77
N LEU A 65 9.91 -9.55 15.75
CA LEU A 65 8.65 -9.76 15.05
C LEU A 65 7.59 -10.46 15.90
N THR A 66 7.97 -11.38 16.79
CA THR A 66 7.03 -11.99 17.75
C THR A 66 6.48 -10.94 18.70
N LEU A 67 7.33 -10.07 19.26
CA LEU A 67 6.88 -8.97 20.11
C LEU A 67 5.91 -8.04 19.35
N ILE A 68 6.25 -7.66 18.11
CA ILE A 68 5.39 -6.84 17.25
C ILE A 68 4.02 -7.51 17.04
N HIS A 69 3.99 -8.81 16.74
CA HIS A 69 2.75 -9.55 16.55
C HIS A 69 1.81 -9.44 17.77
N ASN A 70 2.35 -9.47 18.98
CA ASN A 70 1.57 -9.46 20.21
C ASN A 70 1.07 -8.06 20.61
N ILE A 71 1.79 -7.01 20.21
CA ILE A 71 1.45 -5.63 20.60
C ILE A 71 0.74 -4.82 19.50
N ILE A 72 0.81 -5.26 18.22
CA ILE A 72 0.29 -4.47 17.10
C ILE A 72 -1.22 -4.26 17.17
N GLY A 73 -1.97 -5.12 17.85
CA GLY A 73 -3.40 -4.95 18.10
C GLY A 73 -3.74 -3.72 18.95
N ALA A 74 -2.79 -3.22 19.75
CA ALA A 74 -2.95 -2.00 20.55
C ALA A 74 -2.57 -0.73 19.79
N VAL A 75 -2.10 -0.84 18.53
CA VAL A 75 -1.70 0.29 17.69
C VAL A 75 -2.92 0.83 16.95
N ASP A 76 -3.01 2.15 16.81
CA ASP A 76 -4.05 2.80 16.02
C ASP A 76 -3.88 2.48 14.53
N TYR A 77 -4.97 2.53 13.75
CA TYR A 77 -4.92 2.18 12.33
C TYR A 77 -3.91 3.03 11.50
N LYS A 78 -3.64 4.29 11.90
CA LYS A 78 -2.62 5.12 11.24
C LYS A 78 -1.22 4.66 11.64
N GLY A 79 -1.00 4.30 12.90
CA GLY A 79 0.22 3.65 13.38
C GLY A 79 0.48 2.32 12.67
N CYS A 80 -0.54 1.48 12.48
CA CYS A 80 -0.44 0.23 11.72
C CYS A 80 0.07 0.46 10.29
N ARG A 81 -0.40 1.52 9.61
CA ARG A 81 0.13 1.93 8.31
C ARG A 81 1.62 2.24 8.38
N ASP A 82 2.05 3.01 9.39
CA ASP A 82 3.43 3.45 9.50
C ASP A 82 4.37 2.27 9.84
N VAL A 83 3.92 1.33 10.69
CA VAL A 83 4.60 0.05 10.95
C VAL A 83 4.70 -0.80 9.68
N MET A 84 3.64 -0.87 8.87
CA MET A 84 3.66 -1.57 7.58
C MET A 84 4.72 -0.99 6.64
N LYS A 85 4.86 0.34 6.57
CA LYS A 85 5.90 0.99 5.73
C LYS A 85 7.31 0.57 6.15
N LEU A 86 7.60 0.62 7.44
CA LEU A 86 8.90 0.20 7.98
C LEU A 86 9.18 -1.28 7.70
N LEU A 87 8.15 -2.13 7.76
CA LEU A 87 8.30 -3.53 7.41
C LEU A 87 8.59 -3.71 5.90
N LEU A 88 7.92 -2.95 5.03
CA LEU A 88 8.22 -2.94 3.58
C LEU A 88 9.64 -2.42 3.30
N ASP A 89 10.13 -1.42 4.04
CA ASP A 89 11.52 -0.95 3.93
C ASP A 89 12.52 -2.08 4.25
N LYS A 90 12.24 -2.91 5.26
CA LYS A 90 13.06 -4.09 5.55
C LYS A 90 12.99 -5.14 4.46
N PHE A 91 11.83 -5.30 3.80
CA PHE A 91 11.71 -6.21 2.66
C PHE A 91 12.53 -5.76 1.46
N ASP A 92 12.52 -4.47 1.18
CA ASP A 92 13.29 -3.90 0.08
C ASP A 92 14.81 -3.92 0.34
N ALA A 93 15.21 -3.99 1.62
CA ALA A 93 16.61 -4.16 2.03
C ALA A 93 17.15 -5.59 1.84
N PHE A 94 16.29 -6.60 1.62
CA PHE A 94 16.78 -7.96 1.33
C PHE A 94 17.42 -8.02 -0.08
N PRO A 95 18.51 -8.80 -0.25
CA PRO A 95 19.07 -9.02 -1.58
C PRO A 95 18.06 -9.76 -2.47
N ARG A 96 18.03 -9.45 -3.77
CA ARG A 96 17.10 -10.12 -4.70
C ARG A 96 17.37 -11.63 -4.83
N SER A 97 18.64 -12.03 -4.75
CA SER A 97 19.05 -13.43 -4.64
C SER A 97 19.30 -13.75 -3.18
N ILE A 98 18.47 -14.63 -2.61
CA ILE A 98 18.40 -14.84 -1.17
C ILE A 98 19.05 -16.17 -0.81
N PRO A 99 20.07 -16.15 0.07
CA PRO A 99 20.59 -17.35 0.68
C PRO A 99 19.50 -18.09 1.46
N GLU A 100 19.46 -19.42 1.36
CA GLU A 100 18.46 -20.27 2.04
C GLU A 100 18.34 -19.97 3.55
N LYS A 101 19.46 -19.64 4.20
CA LYS A 101 19.51 -19.22 5.62
C LYS A 101 18.61 -18.03 5.97
N LEU A 102 18.31 -17.13 5.04
CA LEU A 102 17.47 -15.94 5.29
C LEU A 102 15.98 -16.21 5.03
N MET A 103 15.62 -17.36 4.44
CA MET A 103 14.23 -17.71 4.16
C MET A 103 13.33 -17.70 5.41
N PRO A 104 13.76 -18.20 6.58
CA PRO A 104 12.95 -18.12 7.80
C PRO A 104 12.64 -16.68 8.24
N ALA A 105 13.58 -15.73 8.04
CA ALA A 105 13.35 -14.32 8.35
C ALA A 105 12.26 -13.73 7.46
N ILE A 106 12.31 -14.03 6.16
CA ILE A 106 11.32 -13.59 5.17
C ILE A 106 9.94 -14.12 5.51
N TYR A 107 9.81 -15.42 5.81
CA TYR A 107 8.53 -16.01 6.19
C TYR A 107 7.96 -15.39 7.47
N SER A 108 8.82 -15.12 8.46
CA SER A 108 8.42 -14.46 9.69
C SER A 108 7.90 -13.03 9.42
N GLY A 109 8.59 -12.26 8.57
CA GLY A 109 8.13 -10.94 8.14
C GLY A 109 6.81 -10.99 7.38
N ARG A 110 6.66 -11.98 6.47
CA ARG A 110 5.42 -12.17 5.70
C ARG A 110 4.24 -12.47 6.60
N LYS A 111 4.46 -13.24 7.68
CA LYS A 111 3.41 -13.54 8.67
C LYS A 111 2.86 -12.26 9.30
N ILE A 112 3.74 -11.34 9.72
CA ILE A 112 3.31 -10.06 10.30
C ILE A 112 2.60 -9.19 9.26
N LEU A 113 3.13 -9.11 8.04
CA LEU A 113 2.50 -8.33 6.98
C LEU A 113 1.11 -8.86 6.63
N ASN A 114 0.95 -10.18 6.54
CA ASN A 114 -0.35 -10.81 6.32
C ASN A 114 -1.31 -10.52 7.47
N TYR A 115 -0.83 -10.50 8.72
CA TYR A 115 -1.67 -10.17 9.87
C TYR A 115 -2.13 -8.70 9.83
N ILE A 116 -1.25 -7.76 9.49
CA ILE A 116 -1.60 -6.33 9.30
C ILE A 116 -2.66 -6.15 8.22
N LEU A 117 -2.55 -6.92 7.12
CA LEU A 117 -3.45 -6.85 5.98
C LEU A 117 -4.69 -7.75 6.11
N ASP A 118 -4.79 -8.52 7.18
CA ASP A 118 -5.92 -9.41 7.40
C ASP A 118 -7.18 -8.61 7.69
N ARG A 119 -8.21 -8.86 6.87
CA ARG A 119 -9.52 -8.21 7.00
C ARG A 119 -10.21 -8.62 8.31
N ASN A 120 -9.94 -9.82 8.81
CA ASN A 120 -10.54 -10.31 10.05
C ASN A 120 -9.88 -9.68 11.28
N ALA A 121 -8.57 -9.40 11.22
CA ALA A 121 -7.86 -8.70 12.28
C ALA A 121 -8.26 -7.22 12.37
N SER A 122 -8.74 -6.63 11.27
CA SER A 122 -9.29 -5.26 11.20
C SER A 122 -8.34 -4.17 11.73
N LEU A 123 -7.03 -4.40 11.62
CA LEU A 123 -6.00 -3.49 12.13
C LEU A 123 -5.94 -2.16 11.36
N MET A 124 -6.29 -2.19 10.07
CA MET A 124 -6.35 -1.02 9.20
C MET A 124 -7.30 -1.26 8.02
N PRO A 125 -7.98 -0.22 7.50
CA PRO A 125 -8.72 -0.33 6.24
C PRO A 125 -7.83 -0.71 5.06
N SER A 126 -8.24 -1.71 4.26
CA SER A 126 -7.43 -2.23 3.15
C SER A 126 -7.08 -1.19 2.07
N TYR A 127 -7.94 -0.19 1.84
CA TYR A 127 -7.66 0.88 0.87
C TYR A 127 -6.45 1.74 1.28
N MET A 128 -6.22 1.90 2.59
CA MET A 128 -5.10 2.67 3.12
C MET A 128 -3.78 1.93 2.91
N ALA A 129 -3.81 0.61 3.04
CA ALA A 129 -2.69 -0.26 2.69
C ALA A 129 -2.40 -0.22 1.19
N HIS A 130 -3.46 -0.32 0.36
CA HIS A 130 -3.34 -0.29 -1.09
C HIS A 130 -2.73 1.01 -1.59
N ASP A 131 -3.23 2.16 -1.12
CA ASP A 131 -2.72 3.48 -1.52
C ASP A 131 -1.23 3.64 -1.20
N GLU A 132 -0.77 3.12 -0.05
CA GLU A 132 0.63 3.14 0.33
C GLU A 132 1.51 2.24 -0.56
N ILE A 133 1.10 0.99 -0.77
CA ILE A 133 1.81 0.02 -1.60
C ILE A 133 1.86 0.52 -3.05
N GLN A 134 0.75 1.02 -3.57
CA GLN A 134 0.67 1.59 -4.91
C GLN A 134 1.57 2.81 -5.02
N ARG A 135 1.60 3.72 -4.05
CA ARG A 135 2.55 4.86 -4.05
C ARG A 135 4.00 4.40 -4.14
N ARG A 136 4.35 3.34 -3.41
CA ARG A 136 5.72 2.83 -3.34
C ARG A 136 6.18 2.13 -4.62
N TYR A 137 5.29 1.36 -5.26
CA TYR A 137 5.65 0.49 -6.40
C TYR A 137 5.02 0.90 -7.75
N SER A 138 4.33 2.04 -7.82
CA SER A 138 3.86 2.60 -9.12
C SER A 138 4.99 3.02 -10.07
N PRO A 139 6.13 3.57 -9.60
CA PRO A 139 7.21 3.96 -10.51
C PRO A 139 7.80 2.74 -11.27
N PRO A 140 8.14 2.87 -12.56
CA PRO A 140 8.61 1.76 -13.39
C PRO A 140 9.94 1.15 -12.92
N GLU A 141 10.72 1.88 -12.13
CA GLU A 141 12.02 1.46 -11.61
C GLU A 141 11.90 0.62 -10.33
N THR A 142 10.78 0.75 -9.62
CA THR A 142 10.54 0.10 -8.33
C THR A 142 9.69 -1.14 -8.50
N HIS A 143 10.25 -2.30 -8.17
CA HIS A 143 9.53 -3.57 -8.19
C HIS A 143 9.45 -4.14 -6.78
N PRO A 144 8.28 -4.64 -6.35
CA PRO A 144 8.15 -5.24 -5.03
C PRO A 144 9.06 -6.47 -4.93
N HIS A 145 9.58 -6.69 -3.73
CA HIS A 145 10.33 -7.89 -3.40
C HIS A 145 9.49 -9.14 -3.77
N TRP A 146 10.11 -10.17 -4.37
CA TRP A 146 9.38 -11.32 -4.92
C TRP A 146 8.49 -12.01 -3.88
N ALA A 147 8.93 -12.03 -2.62
CA ALA A 147 8.21 -12.63 -1.51
C ALA A 147 6.89 -11.92 -1.16
N LEU A 148 6.70 -10.68 -1.64
CA LEU A 148 5.50 -9.88 -1.42
C LEU A 148 4.50 -9.96 -2.57
N LYS A 149 4.88 -10.55 -3.71
CA LYS A 149 4.06 -10.56 -4.94
C LYS A 149 2.66 -11.09 -4.70
N ASP A 150 2.52 -12.23 -4.04
CA ASP A 150 1.22 -12.85 -3.78
C ASP A 150 0.33 -11.99 -2.87
N ILE A 151 0.93 -11.37 -1.85
CA ILE A 151 0.25 -10.52 -0.87
C ILE A 151 -0.29 -9.26 -1.56
N ILE A 152 0.55 -8.61 -2.37
CA ILE A 152 0.19 -7.42 -3.14
C ILE A 152 -0.86 -7.76 -4.19
N ALA A 153 -0.72 -8.90 -4.89
CA ALA A 153 -1.69 -9.34 -5.88
C ALA A 153 -3.06 -9.61 -5.25
N SER A 154 -3.10 -10.26 -4.08
CA SER A 154 -4.33 -10.50 -3.32
C SER A 154 -5.02 -9.19 -2.92
N LEU A 155 -4.25 -8.23 -2.40
CA LEU A 155 -4.76 -6.91 -2.04
C LEU A 155 -5.30 -6.15 -3.26
N LYS A 156 -4.56 -6.18 -4.37
CA LYS A 156 -4.95 -5.56 -5.64
C LYS A 156 -6.26 -6.13 -6.15
N GLY A 157 -6.40 -7.47 -6.20
CA GLY A 157 -7.64 -8.13 -6.65
C GLY A 157 -8.86 -7.72 -5.82
N GLY A 158 -8.70 -7.50 -4.52
CA GLY A 158 -9.76 -6.95 -3.67
C GLY A 158 -10.17 -5.52 -4.05
N MET A 159 -9.21 -4.68 -4.45
CA MET A 159 -9.44 -3.29 -4.84
C MET A 159 -9.92 -3.14 -6.29
N GLU A 160 -9.66 -4.11 -7.17
CA GLU A 160 -10.17 -4.12 -8.56
C GLU A 160 -11.71 -4.20 -8.59
N VAL A 161 -12.32 -4.92 -7.66
CA VAL A 161 -13.78 -4.95 -7.50
C VAL A 161 -14.31 -3.55 -7.16
N VAL A 162 -13.64 -2.85 -6.24
CA VAL A 162 -14.00 -1.47 -5.85
C VAL A 162 -13.81 -0.51 -7.03
N ALA A 163 -12.73 -0.66 -7.79
CA ALA A 163 -12.48 0.13 -8.99
C ALA A 163 -13.60 -0.05 -10.03
N GLY A 164 -14.04 -1.29 -10.26
CA GLY A 164 -15.16 -1.58 -11.16
C GLY A 164 -16.48 -0.94 -10.72
N LEU A 165 -16.77 -0.93 -9.41
CA LEU A 165 -17.97 -0.30 -8.86
C LEU A 165 -17.97 1.22 -9.06
N VAL A 166 -16.84 1.89 -8.80
CA VAL A 166 -16.73 3.36 -8.87
C VAL A 166 -16.73 3.85 -10.30
N SER A 167 -16.09 3.12 -11.21
CA SER A 167 -15.94 3.57 -12.58
C SER A 167 -17.16 3.34 -13.45
N GLY A 168 -18.00 2.36 -13.12
CA GLY A 168 -19.02 1.84 -14.01
C GLY A 168 -18.38 1.19 -15.25
N ASN A 169 -18.48 -0.13 -15.37
CA ASN A 169 -17.84 -0.94 -16.41
C ASN A 169 -18.11 -0.52 -17.88
N MET A 170 -18.99 0.45 -18.12
CA MET A 170 -19.42 0.89 -19.44
C MET A 170 -18.85 2.25 -19.88
N LEU A 171 -18.24 3.05 -19.00
CA LEU A 171 -17.85 4.43 -19.33
C LEU A 171 -16.97 4.54 -20.61
N PRO A 172 -15.97 3.68 -20.85
CA PRO A 172 -15.16 3.72 -22.08
C PRO A 172 -15.93 3.38 -23.36
N ASN A 173 -17.09 2.73 -23.25
CA ASN A 173 -17.97 2.39 -24.37
C ASN A 173 -19.09 3.40 -24.58
N LEU A 174 -19.27 4.34 -23.65
CA LEU A 174 -20.22 5.43 -23.80
C LEU A 174 -19.61 6.50 -24.69
N VAL A 175 -20.46 7.12 -25.51
CA VAL A 175 -20.08 8.21 -26.40
C VAL A 175 -21.06 9.36 -26.17
N PRO A 176 -20.60 10.60 -25.99
CA PRO A 176 -21.51 11.73 -25.79
C PRO A 176 -22.26 12.03 -27.08
N VAL A 177 -23.55 12.37 -26.95
CA VAL A 177 -24.24 13.10 -28.02
C VAL A 177 -23.69 14.51 -28.04
N ILE A 178 -23.07 14.90 -29.16
CA ILE A 178 -22.38 16.19 -29.28
C ILE A 178 -23.40 17.30 -29.53
N GLY A 179 -23.80 18.00 -28.46
CA GLY A 179 -24.59 19.23 -28.51
C GLY A 179 -23.73 20.49 -28.39
N CYS A 180 -24.27 21.65 -28.79
CA CYS A 180 -23.60 22.97 -28.64
C CYS A 180 -23.80 23.61 -27.26
N SER A 181 -24.38 22.91 -26.28
CA SER A 181 -24.61 23.48 -24.95
C SER A 181 -23.28 23.58 -24.20
N ASN A 182 -22.97 24.76 -23.66
CA ASN A 182 -21.74 25.04 -22.91
C ASN A 182 -21.62 24.25 -21.58
N THR A 183 -22.64 23.50 -21.18
CA THR A 183 -22.60 22.57 -20.05
C THR A 183 -22.09 21.21 -20.49
N ALA A 184 -20.81 21.12 -20.88
CA ALA A 184 -20.16 19.82 -20.98
C ALA A 184 -19.98 19.26 -19.56
N GLY A 185 -20.66 18.17 -19.23
CA GLY A 185 -20.54 17.53 -17.92
C GLY A 185 -19.12 17.01 -17.67
N ASN A 186 -18.68 17.05 -16.40
CA ASN A 186 -17.34 16.61 -15.97
C ASN A 186 -17.00 15.16 -16.35
N ALA A 187 -17.99 14.32 -16.66
CA ALA A 187 -17.82 12.92 -17.05
C ALA A 187 -16.96 12.71 -18.31
N TRP A 188 -16.86 13.71 -19.19
CA TRP A 188 -16.08 13.63 -20.44
C TRP A 188 -14.75 14.40 -20.37
N LYS A 189 -14.39 14.92 -19.19
CA LYS A 189 -13.13 15.63 -19.02
C LYS A 189 -11.99 14.62 -18.99
N LEU A 190 -11.07 14.78 -19.93
CA LEU A 190 -9.85 14.01 -20.00
C LEU A 190 -8.69 14.79 -19.38
N ASP A 191 -7.77 14.06 -18.78
CA ASP A 191 -6.48 14.57 -18.35
C ASP A 191 -5.69 15.02 -19.60
N GLN A 192 -5.15 16.24 -19.57
CA GLN A 192 -4.47 16.84 -20.73
C GLN A 192 -3.14 16.15 -21.04
N ASP A 193 -2.45 15.64 -20.02
CA ASP A 193 -1.10 15.10 -20.16
C ASP A 193 -1.14 13.61 -20.52
N LYS A 194 -2.06 12.88 -19.88
CA LYS A 194 -2.18 11.41 -20.05
C LYS A 194 -3.22 11.01 -21.08
N THR A 195 -3.98 11.97 -21.61
CA THR A 195 -5.14 11.77 -22.48
C THR A 195 -6.19 10.81 -21.91
N CYS A 196 -6.14 10.42 -20.64
CA CYS A 196 -7.01 9.41 -20.02
C CYS A 196 -8.15 10.05 -19.21
N PHE A 197 -9.09 9.24 -18.73
CA PHE A 197 -10.16 9.73 -17.85
C PHE A 197 -9.59 10.19 -16.50
N SER A 198 -10.13 11.28 -15.95
CA SER A 198 -9.80 11.72 -14.60
C SER A 198 -10.46 10.79 -13.58
N LEU A 199 -9.73 9.74 -13.19
CA LEU A 199 -10.22 8.71 -12.26
C LEU A 199 -9.91 9.10 -10.80
N PRO A 200 -10.83 8.84 -9.85
CA PRO A 200 -10.62 9.19 -8.45
C PRO A 200 -9.62 8.24 -7.77
N GLY A 201 -8.68 8.81 -7.02
CA GLY A 201 -7.74 8.03 -6.20
C GLY A 201 -6.79 7.13 -7.00
N ARG A 202 -6.17 6.17 -6.30
CA ARG A 202 -5.18 5.23 -6.87
C ARG A 202 -5.70 3.81 -6.81
N LEU A 203 -6.89 3.58 -7.35
CA LEU A 203 -7.44 2.23 -7.46
C LEU A 203 -6.84 1.52 -8.69
N PRO A 204 -6.79 0.18 -8.69
CA PRO A 204 -6.31 -0.59 -9.82
C PRO A 204 -7.41 -0.63 -10.88
N TYR A 205 -7.47 0.40 -11.71
CA TYR A 205 -8.45 0.49 -12.79
C TYR A 205 -8.07 -0.46 -13.93
N SER A 206 -9.06 -0.83 -14.74
CA SER A 206 -8.79 -1.60 -15.94
C SER A 206 -7.95 -0.78 -16.92
N GLN A 207 -7.07 -1.44 -17.66
CA GLN A 207 -6.26 -0.79 -18.70
C GLN A 207 -7.14 -0.05 -19.73
N VAL A 208 -8.37 -0.52 -19.95
CA VAL A 208 -9.33 0.14 -20.85
C VAL A 208 -9.77 1.51 -20.31
N MET A 209 -9.80 1.74 -18.99
CA MET A 209 -10.05 3.07 -18.46
C MET A 209 -8.81 3.94 -18.40
N GLU A 210 -7.66 3.34 -18.10
CA GLU A 210 -6.39 4.05 -18.04
C GLU A 210 -5.92 4.52 -19.43
N TYR A 211 -6.27 3.80 -20.50
CA TYR A 211 -5.80 4.06 -21.87
C TYR A 211 -6.90 4.16 -22.94
N GLY A 212 -8.17 3.86 -22.62
CA GLY A 212 -9.24 3.72 -23.63
C GLY A 212 -9.97 4.99 -24.05
N SER A 213 -9.50 6.16 -23.64
CA SER A 213 -9.99 7.48 -24.06
C SER A 213 -9.80 7.78 -25.55
N MET A 214 -8.94 7.03 -26.24
CA MET A 214 -8.65 7.17 -27.68
C MET A 214 -9.92 7.10 -28.54
N LYS A 215 -10.92 6.28 -28.17
CA LYS A 215 -12.19 6.17 -28.90
C LYS A 215 -13.03 7.45 -28.79
N VAL A 216 -13.15 8.00 -27.58
CA VAL A 216 -13.88 9.26 -27.32
C VAL A 216 -13.19 10.43 -28.02
N TRP A 217 -11.85 10.47 -27.96
CA TRP A 217 -11.05 11.46 -28.67
C TRP A 217 -11.27 11.40 -30.18
N LYS A 218 -11.18 10.21 -30.77
CA LYS A 218 -11.39 10.00 -32.21
C LYS A 218 -12.81 10.39 -32.62
N TYR A 219 -13.82 9.99 -31.87
CA TYR A 219 -15.22 10.35 -32.14
C TYR A 219 -15.43 11.88 -32.12
N ARG A 220 -14.89 12.58 -31.11
CA ARG A 220 -14.98 14.03 -31.01
C ARG A 220 -14.31 14.72 -32.21
N SER A 221 -13.10 14.30 -32.59
CA SER A 221 -12.38 14.85 -33.74
C SER A 221 -13.13 14.61 -35.06
N THR A 222 -13.71 13.42 -35.25
CA THR A 222 -14.51 13.09 -36.42
C THR A 222 -15.76 13.95 -36.51
N CYS A 223 -16.52 14.11 -35.42
CA CYS A 223 -17.74 14.94 -35.43
C CYS A 223 -17.46 16.44 -35.62
N ILE A 224 -16.32 16.96 -35.12
CA ILE A 224 -15.89 18.33 -35.42
C ILE A 224 -15.50 18.47 -36.90
N GLY A 225 -14.79 17.49 -37.46
CA GLY A 225 -14.44 17.45 -38.89
C GLY A 225 -15.67 17.43 -39.81
N TYR A 226 -16.68 16.61 -39.49
CA TYR A 226 -17.95 16.58 -40.24
C TYR A 226 -18.76 17.89 -40.13
N ARG A 227 -18.64 18.62 -39.01
CA ARG A 227 -19.26 19.95 -38.88
C ARG A 227 -18.59 21.00 -39.76
N ASN A 228 -17.26 21.01 -39.80
CA ASN A 228 -16.53 21.93 -40.68
C ASN A 228 -16.82 21.63 -42.17
N MET A 229 -17.06 20.37 -42.53
CA MET A 229 -17.55 20.01 -43.88
C MET A 229 -19.00 20.43 -44.15
N LYS A 230 -19.91 20.33 -43.16
CA LYS A 230 -21.30 20.79 -43.35
C LYS A 230 -21.43 22.31 -43.49
N VAL A 231 -20.65 23.08 -42.73
CA VAL A 231 -20.62 24.55 -42.85
C VAL A 231 -20.12 24.99 -44.24
N TRP A 232 -19.26 24.18 -44.89
CA TRP A 232 -18.80 24.42 -46.26
C TRP A 232 -19.82 24.04 -47.35
N ASN A 233 -20.70 23.07 -47.10
CA ASN A 233 -21.70 22.64 -48.09
C ASN A 233 -22.98 23.49 -48.07
N ASP A 234 -23.25 24.24 -47.01
CA ASP A 234 -24.38 25.19 -46.94
C ASP A 234 -24.00 26.60 -47.47
N SER A 235 -22.86 26.72 -48.18
CA SER A 235 -22.31 27.96 -48.74
C SER A 235 -22.22 27.96 -50.27
N TRP A 236 -23.16 27.31 -50.97
CA TRP A 236 -23.32 27.38 -52.43
C TRP A 236 -24.78 27.63 -52.82
#